data_AF-A0AAW0X1Y4-F1
#
_entry.id   AF-A0AAW0X1Y4-F1
#
_cell.length_a   1.000
_cell.length_b   1.000
_cell.length_c   1.000
_cell.angle_alpha   90.00
_cell.angle_beta   90.00
_cell.angle_gamma   90.00
#
_symmetry.space_group_name_H-M   'P 1'
#
loop_
_entity.id
_entity.type
_entity.pdbx_description
1 polymer ?
#
loop_
_entity_poly.entity_id
_entity_poly.type
_entity_poly.pdbx_seq_one_letter_code
_entity_poly.pdbx_strand_id
1 'polypeptide(L)'
;MIGIIEQYFCENEDLEPEDVADYLATIMDQELNILVEDDSDMEIGSCLCHLYQLCVAGKDAQVMDELSLMPKCDLSLCRVQEQPEGGESEDNAPQLVAAHLSGMQLHDTSNAADNSCTSEPLRELTELEQQQLHDEEDGWTVIRRGNKKR
;
A
#
# COMPACT_ATOMS: atom_id res chain seq x y z
N MET A 1 9.60 0.31 -18.07
CA MET A 1 10.27 1.30 -17.20
C MET A 1 11.63 1.87 -17.68
N ILE A 2 12.83 1.34 -17.35
CA ILE A 2 14.11 2.09 -17.54
C ILE A 2 14.35 2.61 -18.96
N GLY A 3 14.22 1.76 -19.99
CA GLY A 3 14.46 2.19 -21.37
C GLY A 3 13.44 3.22 -21.88
N ILE A 4 12.25 3.28 -21.28
CA ILE A 4 11.22 4.27 -21.62
C ILE A 4 11.61 5.63 -21.04
N ILE A 5 12.11 5.65 -19.80
CA ILE A 5 12.61 6.86 -19.14
C ILE A 5 13.84 7.37 -19.89
N GLU A 6 14.78 6.51 -20.27
CA GLU A 6 15.94 6.90 -21.09
C GLU A 6 15.51 7.55 -22.41
N GLN A 7 14.54 6.94 -23.11
CA GLN A 7 13.99 7.49 -24.35
C GLN A 7 13.36 8.86 -24.13
N TYR A 8 12.62 9.04 -23.03
CA TYR A 8 12.00 10.32 -22.66
C TYR A 8 13.04 11.44 -22.48
N PHE A 9 14.17 11.15 -21.82
CA PHE A 9 15.30 12.10 -21.72
C PHE A 9 16.02 12.34 -23.05
N CYS A 10 16.04 11.37 -23.97
CA CYS A 10 16.62 11.56 -25.30
C CYS A 10 15.73 12.41 -26.23
N GLU A 11 14.42 12.35 -26.04
CA GLU A 11 13.43 13.04 -26.88
C GLU A 11 13.18 14.48 -26.45
N ASN A 12 13.52 14.84 -25.21
CA ASN A 12 13.25 16.15 -24.63
C ASN A 12 14.55 16.78 -24.09
N GLU A 13 14.87 18.01 -24.51
CA GLU A 13 16.14 18.66 -24.16
C GLU A 13 16.08 19.41 -22.80
N ASP A 14 14.90 19.89 -22.41
CA ASP A 14 14.71 20.77 -21.25
C ASP A 14 13.70 20.19 -20.24
N LEU A 15 13.97 18.97 -19.76
CA LEU A 15 13.09 18.33 -18.77
C LEU A 15 13.27 18.95 -17.38
N GLU A 16 12.16 19.43 -16.81
CA GLU A 16 12.11 19.84 -15.41
C GLU A 16 11.81 18.63 -14.51
N PRO A 17 12.20 18.67 -13.22
CA PRO A 17 11.89 17.59 -12.28
C PRO A 17 10.41 17.24 -12.19
N GLU A 18 9.54 18.26 -12.33
CA GLU A 18 8.08 18.11 -12.31
C GLU A 18 7.58 17.29 -13.51
N ASP A 19 8.11 17.53 -14.71
CA ASP A 19 7.76 16.76 -15.92
C ASP A 19 8.15 15.29 -15.77
N VAL A 20 9.35 15.04 -15.21
CA VAL A 20 9.84 13.68 -14.99
C VAL A 20 9.05 12.97 -13.90
N ALA A 21 8.67 13.67 -12.83
CA ALA A 21 7.84 13.13 -11.77
C ALA A 21 6.45 12.72 -12.28
N ASP A 22 5.78 13.61 -13.02
CA ASP A 22 4.48 13.33 -13.64
C ASP A 22 4.56 12.12 -14.60
N TYR A 23 5.65 12.02 -15.36
CA TYR A 23 5.90 10.88 -16.25
C TYR A 23 6.14 9.58 -15.48
N LEU A 24 6.92 9.63 -14.40
CA LEU A 24 7.13 8.49 -13.50
C LEU A 24 5.82 8.03 -12.87
N ALA A 25 5.02 8.94 -12.30
CA ALA A 25 3.72 8.63 -11.72
C ALA A 25 2.79 7.97 -12.74
N THR A 26 2.78 8.49 -13.98
CA THR A 26 2.02 7.89 -15.09
C THR A 26 2.46 6.46 -15.39
N ILE A 27 3.78 6.19 -15.40
CA ILE A 27 4.30 4.83 -15.62
C ILE A 27 3.95 3.92 -14.44
N MET A 28 4.06 4.40 -13.20
CA MET A 28 3.74 3.62 -12.00
C MET A 28 2.26 3.21 -11.98
N ASP A 29 1.36 4.14 -12.34
CA ASP A 29 -0.08 3.85 -12.43
C ASP A 29 -0.39 2.88 -13.58
N GLN A 30 0.12 3.13 -14.79
CA GLN A 30 -0.24 2.36 -15.98
C GLN A 30 0.46 1.00 -16.11
N GLU A 31 1.75 0.92 -15.76
CA GLU A 31 2.53 -0.33 -15.88
C GLU A 31 2.44 -1.21 -14.63
N LEU A 32 2.28 -0.61 -13.45
CA LEU A 32 2.36 -1.33 -12.16
C LEU A 32 1.06 -1.27 -11.33
N ASN A 33 0.07 -0.48 -11.73
CA ASN A 33 -1.14 -0.17 -10.92
C ASN A 33 -0.77 0.36 -9.52
N ILE A 34 0.28 1.17 -9.45
CA ILE A 34 0.76 1.79 -8.21
C ILE A 34 0.51 3.29 -8.31
N LEU A 35 -0.32 3.81 -7.40
CA LEU A 35 -0.44 5.25 -7.17
C LEU A 35 0.69 5.69 -6.23
N VAL A 36 1.42 6.72 -6.63
CA VAL A 36 2.46 7.35 -5.81
C VAL A 36 1.80 8.48 -5.01
N GLU A 37 1.88 8.43 -3.68
CA GLU A 37 1.25 9.42 -2.77
C GLU A 37 2.24 9.99 -1.74
N ASP A 38 3.50 9.56 -1.78
CA ASP A 38 4.54 9.90 -0.82
C ASP A 38 5.58 10.90 -1.37
N ASP A 39 5.27 11.55 -2.50
CA ASP A 39 6.14 12.48 -3.23
C ASP A 39 7.48 11.86 -3.68
N SER A 40 7.61 10.53 -3.65
CA SER A 40 8.84 9.84 -4.04
C SER A 40 9.16 9.99 -5.53
N ASP A 41 8.15 10.13 -6.37
CA ASP A 41 8.27 10.46 -7.80
C ASP A 41 8.98 11.81 -8.02
N MET A 42 8.67 12.83 -7.21
CA MET A 42 9.33 14.14 -7.26
C MET A 42 10.81 14.06 -6.83
N GLU A 43 11.09 13.30 -5.76
CA GLU A 43 12.46 13.09 -5.29
C GLU A 43 13.31 12.36 -6.35
N ILE A 44 12.75 11.31 -6.95
CA ILE A 44 13.41 10.54 -8.00
C ILE A 44 13.55 11.37 -9.28
N GLY A 45 12.52 12.13 -9.68
CA GLY A 45 12.58 13.04 -10.84
C GLY A 45 13.71 14.07 -10.70
N SER A 46 13.82 14.70 -9.53
CA SER A 46 14.90 15.64 -9.21
C SER A 46 16.28 14.98 -9.28
N CYS A 47 16.42 13.78 -8.74
CA CYS A 47 17.66 13.01 -8.76
C CYS A 47 18.09 12.66 -10.19
N LEU A 48 17.15 12.20 -11.02
CA LEU A 48 17.40 11.85 -12.42
C LEU A 48 17.83 13.07 -13.24
N CYS A 49 17.13 14.21 -13.10
CA CYS A 49 17.52 15.45 -13.80
C CYS A 49 18.92 15.92 -13.40
N HIS A 50 19.26 15.88 -12.10
CA HIS A 50 20.58 16.26 -11.62
C HIS A 50 21.70 15.37 -12.20
N LEU A 51 21.53 14.06 -12.11
CA LEU A 51 22.52 13.12 -12.67
C LEU A 51 22.64 13.23 -14.18
N TYR A 52 21.52 13.42 -14.89
CA TYR A 52 21.52 13.63 -16.33
C TYR A 52 22.31 14.90 -16.72
N GLN A 53 22.12 16.00 -16.01
CA GLN A 53 22.90 17.23 -16.24
C GLN A 53 24.40 17.03 -16.03
N LEU A 54 24.80 16.24 -15.02
CA LEU A 54 26.20 15.90 -14.80
C LEU A 54 26.76 15.05 -15.96
N CYS A 55 25.98 14.10 -16.48
CA CYS A 55 26.34 13.29 -17.65
C CYS A 55 26.52 14.17 -18.90
N VAL A 56 25.57 15.07 -19.19
CA VAL A 56 25.65 16.00 -20.32
C VAL A 56 26.85 16.95 -20.19
N ALA A 57 27.20 17.34 -18.97
CA ALA A 57 28.38 18.15 -18.68
C ALA A 57 29.72 17.37 -18.73
N GLY A 58 29.70 16.06 -18.97
CA GLY A 58 30.89 15.20 -19.02
C GLY A 58 31.59 15.03 -17.67
N LYS A 59 30.84 15.14 -16.56
CA LYS A 59 31.36 15.06 -15.19
C LYS A 59 31.24 13.64 -14.62
N ASP A 60 31.70 12.64 -15.37
CA ASP A 60 31.53 11.21 -15.06
C ASP A 60 32.02 10.83 -13.67
N ALA A 61 33.13 11.44 -13.21
CA ALA A 61 33.66 11.20 -11.86
C ALA A 61 32.67 11.61 -10.75
N GLN A 62 31.97 12.74 -10.92
CA GLN A 62 30.98 13.20 -9.95
C GLN A 62 29.74 12.31 -9.95
N VAL A 63 29.30 11.86 -11.13
CA VAL A 63 28.22 10.89 -11.27
C VAL A 63 28.56 9.59 -10.51
N MET A 64 29.77 9.07 -10.70
CA MET A 64 30.21 7.86 -10.02
C MET A 64 30.32 8.04 -8.50
N ASP A 65 30.81 9.20 -8.04
CA ASP A 65 30.88 9.51 -6.61
C ASP A 65 29.47 9.59 -6.00
N GLU A 66 28.52 10.27 -6.64
CA GLU A 66 27.14 10.35 -6.17
C GLU A 66 26.44 8.98 -6.14
N LEU A 67 26.60 8.18 -7.19
CA LEU A 67 26.08 6.80 -7.24
C LEU A 67 26.68 5.92 -6.14
N SER A 68 27.93 6.16 -5.74
CA SER A 68 28.59 5.39 -4.68
C SER A 68 28.04 5.69 -3.28
N LEU A 69 27.47 6.89 -3.09
CA LEU A 69 26.87 7.34 -1.84
C LEU A 69 25.41 6.89 -1.69
N MET A 70 24.77 6.44 -2.77
CA MET A 70 23.39 5.99 -2.72
C MET A 70 23.22 4.75 -1.84
N PRO A 71 22.10 4.67 -1.08
CA PRO A 71 21.83 3.53 -0.23
C PRO A 71 21.72 2.25 -1.07
N LYS A 72 22.39 1.20 -0.62
CA LYS A 72 22.28 -0.12 -1.25
C LYS A 72 21.03 -0.81 -0.77
N CYS A 73 20.22 -1.32 -1.70
CA CYS A 73 19.06 -2.13 -1.36
C CYS A 73 19.51 -3.50 -0.86
N ASP A 74 19.13 -3.85 0.37
CA ASP A 74 19.31 -5.19 0.91
C ASP A 74 18.12 -6.07 0.57
N LEU A 75 18.24 -6.81 -0.54
CA LEU A 75 17.18 -7.71 -1.02
C LEU A 75 16.86 -8.85 -0.04
N SER A 76 17.72 -9.13 0.95
CA SER A 76 17.45 -10.17 1.95
C SER A 76 16.28 -9.81 2.87
N LEU A 77 15.91 -8.53 2.94
CA LEU A 77 14.75 -8.04 3.69
C LEU A 77 13.44 -8.19 2.92
N CYS A 78 13.50 -8.45 1.61
CA CYS A 78 12.32 -8.62 0.76
C CYS A 78 11.87 -10.09 0.79
N ARG A 79 10.59 -10.33 1.11
CA ARG A 79 9.98 -11.66 1.04
C ARG A 79 8.89 -11.66 -0.03
N VAL A 80 9.08 -12.48 -1.07
CA VAL A 80 8.03 -12.75 -2.04
C VAL A 80 6.98 -13.64 -1.37
N GLN A 81 5.75 -13.16 -1.31
CA GLN A 81 4.62 -13.98 -0.91
C GLN A 81 4.13 -14.71 -2.16
N GLU A 82 4.44 -16.00 -2.27
CA GLU A 82 3.86 -16.85 -3.31
C GLU A 82 2.34 -16.82 -3.15
N GLN A 83 1.66 -16.33 -4.19
CA GLN A 83 0.22 -16.47 -4.30
C GLN A 83 -0.08 -17.97 -4.36
N PRO A 84 -1.00 -18.52 -3.55
CA PRO A 84 -1.27 -19.94 -3.60
C PRO A 84 -1.71 -20.31 -5.01
N GLU A 85 -0.87 -21.12 -5.67
CA GLU A 85 -1.18 -21.82 -6.91
C GLU A 85 -2.52 -22.51 -6.70
N GLY A 86 -3.58 -21.97 -7.30
CA GLY A 86 -4.88 -22.64 -7.40
C GLY A 86 -4.69 -23.90 -8.24
N GLY A 87 -4.28 -24.98 -7.58
CA GLY A 87 -4.06 -26.25 -8.21
C GLY A 87 -5.38 -26.88 -8.63
N GLU A 88 -5.74 -26.73 -9.89
CA GLU A 88 -6.56 -27.72 -10.58
C GLU A 88 -6.22 -27.72 -12.08
N SER A 89 -5.45 -28.75 -12.46
CA SER A 89 -5.23 -29.13 -13.84
C SER A 89 -6.33 -30.09 -14.28
N GLU A 90 -6.79 -29.86 -15.51
CA GLU A 90 -7.55 -30.73 -16.43
C GLU A 90 -9.09 -30.63 -16.46
N ASP A 91 -9.53 -29.89 -17.50
CA ASP A 91 -10.59 -30.24 -18.46
C ASP A 91 -12.06 -29.87 -18.14
N ASN A 92 -12.43 -28.59 -18.33
CA ASN A 92 -13.50 -28.17 -19.27
C ASN A 92 -13.64 -26.64 -19.28
N ALA A 93 -13.55 -25.99 -20.43
CA ALA A 93 -14.08 -24.64 -20.65
C ALA A 93 -15.41 -24.74 -21.42
N PRO A 94 -16.32 -23.74 -21.44
CA PRO A 94 -16.32 -22.45 -20.72
C PRO A 94 -17.66 -22.14 -20.02
N GLN A 95 -17.67 -21.45 -18.86
CA GLN A 95 -18.84 -20.63 -18.53
C GLN A 95 -18.48 -19.37 -17.73
N LEU A 96 -18.51 -18.27 -18.49
CA LEU A 96 -18.56 -16.88 -18.03
C LEU A 96 -19.70 -16.65 -17.03
N VAL A 97 -19.37 -15.82 -16.03
CA VAL A 97 -20.20 -14.87 -15.26
C VAL A 97 -21.41 -15.43 -14.47
N ALA A 98 -21.33 -15.42 -13.12
CA ALA A 98 -22.52 -15.22 -12.26
C ALA A 98 -22.28 -15.17 -10.73
N ALA A 99 -21.19 -15.72 -10.18
CA ALA A 99 -21.23 -16.16 -8.77
C ALA A 99 -20.50 -15.29 -7.70
N HIS A 100 -19.98 -14.10 -8.04
CA HIS A 100 -19.23 -13.30 -7.04
C HIS A 100 -19.73 -11.86 -6.81
N LEU A 101 -21.00 -11.57 -7.14
CA LEU A 101 -21.61 -10.24 -6.90
C LEU A 101 -22.94 -10.31 -6.12
N SER A 102 -23.06 -11.20 -5.12
CA SER A 102 -24.28 -11.29 -4.28
C SER A 102 -24.01 -11.36 -2.77
N GLY A 103 -22.84 -10.92 -2.31
CA GLY A 103 -22.45 -11.05 -0.89
C GLY A 103 -22.25 -9.76 -0.09
N MET A 104 -22.35 -8.57 -0.69
CA MET A 104 -22.13 -7.30 0.04
C MET A 104 -23.43 -6.49 0.07
N GLN A 105 -24.29 -6.81 1.05
CA GLN A 105 -25.46 -6.01 1.35
C GLN A 105 -25.18 -5.21 2.62
N LEU A 106 -24.89 -3.91 2.46
CA LEU A 106 -24.79 -2.95 3.56
C LEU A 106 -26.22 -2.67 4.06
N HIS A 107 -26.48 -3.00 5.32
CA HIS A 107 -27.76 -2.73 5.97
C HIS A 107 -27.80 -1.26 6.41
N ASP A 108 -28.35 -0.39 5.58
CA ASP A 108 -28.73 0.96 5.97
C ASP A 108 -30.16 0.89 6.53
N THR A 109 -30.33 1.09 7.84
CA THR A 109 -31.66 1.03 8.49
C THR A 109 -31.98 2.33 9.21
N SER A 110 -32.44 3.31 8.44
CA SER A 110 -33.17 4.46 8.94
C SER A 110 -34.65 4.11 9.15
N ASN A 111 -35.12 4.27 10.40
CA ASN A 111 -36.49 4.52 10.87
C ASN A 111 -37.66 3.65 10.34
N ALA A 112 -38.20 2.82 11.23
CA ALA A 112 -39.65 2.57 11.31
C ALA A 112 -40.05 2.35 12.78
N ALA A 113 -41.17 2.98 13.15
CA ALA A 113 -41.74 3.04 14.48
C ALA A 113 -42.45 1.74 14.92
N ASP A 114 -42.72 1.69 16.25
CA ASP A 114 -43.65 0.83 17.00
C ASP A 114 -43.33 -0.68 17.10
N ASN A 115 -43.05 -1.19 18.31
CA ASN A 115 -44.09 -1.64 19.26
C ASN A 115 -43.52 -2.55 20.39
N SER A 116 -43.60 -2.07 21.64
CA SER A 116 -43.81 -2.75 22.95
C SER A 116 -43.29 -4.18 23.30
N CYS A 117 -42.49 -4.22 24.38
CA CYS A 117 -42.59 -5.06 25.60
C CYS A 117 -42.22 -6.57 25.59
N THR A 118 -41.09 -6.92 26.24
CA THR A 118 -41.05 -7.73 27.48
C THR A 118 -39.69 -7.59 28.16
N SER A 119 -39.73 -7.23 29.45
CA SER A 119 -38.57 -7.02 30.34
C SER A 119 -38.19 -8.31 31.07
N GLU A 120 -37.00 -8.84 30.82
CA GLU A 120 -36.27 -9.71 31.74
C GLU A 120 -35.26 -8.85 32.53
N PRO A 121 -35.09 -9.01 33.85
CA PRO A 121 -34.18 -8.18 34.61
C PRO A 121 -32.73 -8.51 34.25
N LEU A 122 -32.10 -7.63 33.49
CA LEU A 122 -30.69 -7.62 33.15
C LEU A 122 -29.88 -7.61 34.45
N ARG A 123 -29.15 -8.68 34.74
CA ARG A 123 -28.15 -8.67 35.82
C ARG A 123 -27.12 -7.60 35.47
N GLU A 124 -26.92 -6.65 36.38
CA GLU A 124 -25.90 -5.61 36.24
C GLU A 124 -24.53 -6.31 36.23
N LEU A 125 -23.89 -6.32 35.06
CA LEU A 125 -22.55 -6.84 34.86
C LEU A 125 -21.58 -5.98 35.67
N THR A 126 -20.64 -6.62 36.36
CA THR A 126 -19.64 -5.87 37.11
C THR A 126 -18.77 -5.06 36.14
N GLU A 127 -18.21 -3.94 36.61
CA GLU A 127 -17.33 -3.06 35.82
C GLU A 127 -16.16 -3.84 35.18
N LEU A 128 -15.72 -4.92 35.83
CA LEU A 128 -14.70 -5.85 35.35
C LEU A 128 -15.17 -6.73 34.18
N GLU A 129 -16.42 -7.17 34.18
CA GLU A 129 -17.01 -7.97 33.09
C GLU A 129 -17.31 -7.09 31.87
N GLN A 130 -17.74 -5.83 32.07
CA GLN A 130 -17.88 -4.87 30.97
C GLN A 130 -16.55 -4.54 30.31
N GLN A 131 -15.47 -4.41 31.10
CA GLN A 131 -14.15 -4.15 30.55
C GLN A 131 -13.62 -5.36 29.76
N GLN A 132 -13.84 -6.59 30.25
CA GLN A 132 -13.44 -7.81 29.52
C GLN A 132 -14.19 -7.98 28.20
N LEU A 133 -15.49 -7.71 28.16
CA LEU A 133 -16.26 -7.80 26.92
C LEU A 133 -15.81 -6.77 25.88
N HIS A 134 -15.48 -5.55 26.31
CA HIS A 134 -14.91 -4.52 25.43
C HIS A 134 -13.53 -4.93 24.90
N ASP A 135 -12.66 -5.48 25.76
CA ASP A 135 -11.32 -5.93 25.38
C ASP A 135 -11.35 -7.15 24.42
N GLU A 136 -12.40 -7.98 24.47
CA GLU A 136 -12.61 -9.10 23.54
C GLU A 136 -13.12 -8.65 22.16
N GLU A 137 -13.86 -7.54 22.09
CA GLU A 137 -14.40 -6.98 20.84
C GLU A 137 -13.34 -6.20 20.04
N ASP A 138 -12.40 -5.54 20.74
CA ASP A 138 -11.37 -4.69 20.15
C ASP A 138 -10.14 -5.46 19.63
N GLY A 139 -10.11 -6.79 19.80
CA GLY A 139 -9.10 -7.69 19.23
C GLY A 139 -7.67 -7.53 19.76
N TRP A 140 -7.44 -6.65 20.73
CA TRP A 140 -6.13 -6.39 21.33
C TRP A 140 -6.17 -6.42 22.85
N THR A 141 -5.46 -7.36 23.46
CA THR A 141 -5.32 -7.43 24.92
C THR A 141 -4.18 -6.53 25.42
N VAL A 142 -4.48 -5.58 26.30
CA VAL A 142 -3.48 -4.68 26.90
C VAL A 142 -2.69 -5.39 28.02
N ILE A 143 -1.40 -5.69 27.77
CA ILE A 143 -0.50 -6.25 28.80
C ILE A 143 0.03 -5.14 29.71
N ARG A 144 -0.45 -5.09 30.95
CA ARG A 144 0.11 -4.19 31.98
C ARG A 144 1.37 -4.81 32.60
N ARG A 145 2.53 -4.19 32.41
CA ARG A 145 3.78 -4.58 33.10
C ARG A 145 3.71 -4.19 34.57
N GLY A 146 3.60 -5.19 35.45
CA GLY A 146 3.74 -5.00 36.89
C GLY A 146 5.20 -4.70 37.25
N ASN A 147 5.46 -3.54 37.84
CA ASN A 147 6.78 -3.23 38.41
C ASN A 147 7.03 -4.13 39.64
N LYS A 148 7.81 -5.19 39.44
CA LYS A 148 8.31 -6.02 40.55
C LYS A 148 9.33 -5.22 41.34
N LYS A 149 8.90 -4.63 42.47
CA LYS A 149 9.81 -4.10 43.48
C LYS A 149 10.62 -5.26 44.09
N ARG A 150 11.93 -4.99 44.24
CA ARG A 150 12.99 -5.89 44.72
C ARG A 150 12.73 -6.44 46.11
#